data_AF-A0A3B9VV07-F1
#
_entry.id   AF-A0A3B9VV07-F1
#
_cell.length_a   1.000
_cell.length_b   1.000
_cell.length_c   1.000
_cell.angle_alpha   90.00
_cell.angle_beta   90.00
_cell.angle_gamma   90.00
#
_symmetry.space_group_name_H-M   'P 1'
#
loop_
_entity.id
_entity.type
_entity.pdbx_description
1 polymer ?
#
loop_
_entity_poly.entity_id
_entity_poly.type
_entity_poly.pdbx_seq_one_letter_code
_entity_poly.pdbx_strand_id
1 'polypeptide(L)'
;MNPIMIACAHGTSSTQGAAEVNALRAAIAALRPGLDIREAYVDVQEPDLVDVVAGLPAGAPAVVVPLLLSVGYHVKVDIARAVKSRPGSLAAAPLGPDPRLAALLDQRLREAGVTERDAIVLDP
;
A
#
# COMPACT_ATOMS: atom_id res chain seq x y z
N MET A 1 6.33 -10.50 19.86
CA MET A 1 6.09 -10.99 18.48
C MET A 1 5.98 -9.77 17.58
N ASN A 2 6.64 -9.77 16.42
CA ASN A 2 6.41 -8.73 15.43
C ASN A 2 5.01 -8.91 14.83
N PRO A 3 4.25 -7.83 14.59
CA PRO A 3 2.98 -7.94 13.90
C PRO A 3 3.19 -8.42 12.46
N ILE A 4 2.23 -9.19 11.96
CA ILE A 4 2.16 -9.55 10.55
C ILE A 4 1.83 -8.27 9.76
N MET A 5 2.61 -7.97 8.74
CA MET A 5 2.35 -6.87 7.84
C MET A 5 1.50 -7.36 6.67
N ILE A 6 0.32 -6.79 6.49
CA ILE A 6 -0.51 -7.03 5.30
C ILE A 6 -0.26 -5.86 4.34
N ALA A 7 0.51 -6.11 3.29
CA ALA A 7 0.77 -5.18 2.20
C ALA A 7 -0.47 -5.13 1.29
N CYS A 8 -1.33 -4.14 1.52
CA CYS A 8 -2.61 -4.01 0.84
C CYS A 8 -2.50 -3.04 -0.34
N ALA A 9 -2.68 -3.53 -1.55
CA ALA A 9 -2.83 -2.71 -2.75
C ALA A 9 -4.32 -2.66 -3.16
N HIS A 10 -4.67 -1.75 -4.07
CA HIS A 10 -6.01 -1.81 -4.68
C HIS A 10 -6.17 -3.11 -5.49
N GLY A 11 -5.14 -3.47 -6.25
CA GLY A 11 -5.18 -4.51 -7.27
C GLY A 11 -5.42 -3.91 -8.65
N THR A 12 -4.85 -4.56 -9.67
CA THR A 12 -4.82 -4.07 -11.05
C THR A 12 -4.82 -5.23 -12.04
N SER A 13 -5.41 -4.99 -13.22
CA SER A 13 -5.33 -5.91 -14.37
C SER A 13 -4.05 -5.69 -15.20
N SER A 14 -3.28 -4.64 -14.89
CA SER A 14 -2.00 -4.36 -15.54
C SER A 14 -0.92 -5.29 -14.99
N THR A 15 -0.33 -6.09 -15.88
CA THR A 15 0.81 -6.96 -15.54
C THR A 15 2.01 -6.16 -15.04
N GLN A 16 2.26 -4.99 -15.63
CA GLN A 16 3.30 -4.08 -15.17
C GLN A 16 2.98 -3.53 -13.78
N GLY A 17 1.74 -3.08 -13.55
CA GLY A 17 1.34 -2.55 -12.24
C GLY A 17 1.46 -3.60 -11.13
N ALA A 18 1.06 -4.84 -11.40
CA ALA A 18 1.24 -5.94 -10.46
C ALA A 18 2.73 -6.23 -10.17
N ALA A 19 3.59 -6.15 -11.20
CA ALA A 19 5.03 -6.32 -11.03
C ALA A 19 5.64 -5.22 -10.12
N GLU A 20 5.21 -3.96 -10.26
CA GLU A 20 5.69 -2.86 -9.41
C GLU A 20 5.30 -3.04 -7.93
N VAL A 21 4.05 -3.47 -7.66
CA VAL A 21 3.60 -3.76 -6.28
C VAL A 21 4.41 -4.91 -5.68
N ASN A 22 4.70 -5.95 -6.47
CA ASN A 22 5.52 -7.08 -6.03
C ASN A 22 6.97 -6.65 -5.76
N ALA A 23 7.54 -5.80 -6.60
CA ALA A 23 8.88 -5.24 -6.41
C ALA A 23 8.96 -4.40 -5.13
N LEU A 24 7.95 -3.57 -4.86
CA LEU A 24 7.85 -2.80 -3.62
C LEU A 24 7.79 -3.72 -2.39
N ARG A 25 6.97 -4.78 -2.44
CA ARG A 25 6.88 -5.77 -1.36
C ARG A 25 8.21 -6.49 -1.12
N ALA A 26 8.91 -6.86 -2.19
CA ALA A 26 10.24 -7.47 -2.09
C ALA A 26 11.28 -6.52 -1.48
N ALA A 27 11.25 -5.23 -1.84
CA ALA A 27 12.11 -4.21 -1.25
C ALA A 27 11.86 -4.05 0.26
N ILE A 28 10.59 -4.08 0.70
CA ILE A 28 10.23 -4.05 2.12
C ILE A 28 10.79 -5.28 2.84
N ALA A 29 10.65 -6.47 2.26
CA ALA A 29 11.19 -7.72 2.83
C ALA A 29 12.73 -7.67 2.99
N ALA A 30 13.44 -7.14 1.99
CA ALA A 30 14.88 -6.96 2.04
C ALA A 30 15.32 -5.98 3.14
N LEU A 31 14.57 -4.87 3.31
CA LEU A 31 14.83 -3.88 4.37
C LEU A 31 14.45 -4.38 5.77
N ARG A 32 13.54 -5.37 5.87
CA ARG A 32 13.04 -5.90 7.13
C ARG A 32 13.11 -7.44 7.18
N PRO A 33 14.33 -8.02 7.22
CA PRO A 33 14.48 -9.47 7.29
C PRO A 33 13.71 -10.07 8.48
N GLY A 34 12.96 -11.14 8.21
CA GLY A 34 12.17 -11.86 9.22
C GLY A 34 10.80 -11.24 9.55
N LEU A 35 10.40 -10.16 8.87
CA LEU A 35 9.01 -9.68 8.93
C LEU A 35 8.10 -10.61 8.11
N ASP A 36 7.01 -11.10 8.71
CA ASP A 36 5.97 -11.82 7.96
C ASP A 36 5.15 -10.79 7.17
N ILE A 37 5.27 -10.83 5.85
CA ILE A 37 4.59 -9.92 4.93
C ILE A 37 3.62 -10.74 4.07
N ARG A 38 2.33 -10.41 4.17
CA ARG A 38 1.26 -10.99 3.34
C ARG A 38 0.79 -9.97 2.32
N GLU A 39 0.56 -10.40 1.10
CA GLU A 39 -0.13 -9.56 0.12
C GLU A 39 -1.64 -9.63 0.34
N ALA A 40 -2.32 -8.55 -0.02
CA ALA A 40 -3.77 -8.47 -0.03
C ALA A 40 -4.21 -7.41 -1.05
N TYR A 41 -5.41 -7.58 -1.59
CA TYR A 41 -5.99 -6.65 -2.55
C TYR A 41 -7.42 -6.28 -2.13
N VAL A 42 -7.84 -5.07 -2.48
CA VAL A 42 -9.22 -4.62 -2.24
C VAL A 42 -10.13 -4.99 -3.42
N ASP A 43 -9.56 -5.15 -4.61
CA ASP A 43 -10.28 -5.46 -5.84
C ASP A 43 -9.32 -6.09 -6.87
N VAL A 44 -9.86 -6.57 -7.99
CA VAL A 44 -9.18 -7.03 -9.23
C VAL A 44 -8.28 -8.27 -9.10
N GLN A 45 -7.53 -8.38 -8.01
CA GLN A 45 -6.54 -9.42 -7.76
C GLN A 45 -6.86 -10.14 -6.45
N GLU A 46 -6.35 -11.37 -6.35
CA GLU A 46 -6.42 -12.18 -5.15
C GLU A 46 -5.02 -12.28 -4.51
N PRO A 47 -4.93 -12.44 -3.18
CA PRO A 47 -6.02 -12.70 -2.24
C PRO A 47 -6.74 -11.43 -1.75
N ASP A 48 -8.06 -11.53 -1.56
CA ASP A 48 -8.89 -10.48 -0.94
C ASP A 48 -8.46 -10.12 0.49
N LEU A 49 -8.50 -8.83 0.82
CA LEU A 49 -8.09 -8.31 2.13
C LEU A 49 -8.86 -8.93 3.31
N VAL A 50 -10.17 -9.11 3.16
CA VAL A 50 -11.02 -9.65 4.23
C VAL A 50 -10.61 -11.09 4.52
N ASP A 51 -10.37 -11.88 3.46
CA ASP A 51 -9.98 -13.28 3.58
C ASP A 51 -8.57 -13.42 4.17
N VAL A 52 -7.62 -12.57 3.77
CA VAL A 52 -6.27 -12.55 4.34
C VAL A 52 -6.32 -12.24 5.84
N VAL A 53 -7.08 -11.24 6.25
CA VAL A 53 -7.21 -10.88 7.67
C VAL A 53 -7.90 -11.99 8.47
N ALA A 54 -8.97 -12.58 7.93
CA ALA A 54 -9.69 -13.68 8.56
C ALA A 54 -8.78 -14.92 8.75
N GLY A 55 -7.94 -15.22 7.75
CA GLY A 55 -7.05 -16.38 7.73
C GLY A 55 -5.80 -16.30 8.62
N LEU A 56 -5.50 -15.17 9.26
CA LEU A 56 -4.30 -15.07 10.11
C LEU A 56 -4.37 -15.99 11.35
N PRO A 57 -3.23 -16.41 11.92
CA PRO A 57 -3.19 -17.24 13.14
C PRO A 57 -3.86 -16.57 14.34
N ALA A 58 -4.72 -17.29 15.07
CA ALA A 58 -5.47 -16.75 16.20
C ALA A 58 -4.56 -16.00 17.21
N GLY A 59 -4.96 -14.79 17.60
CA GLY A 59 -4.21 -13.95 18.53
C GLY A 59 -2.95 -13.26 17.96
N ALA A 60 -2.58 -13.53 16.70
CA ALA A 60 -1.47 -12.83 16.06
C ALA A 60 -1.83 -11.36 15.76
N PRO A 61 -1.03 -10.37 16.22
CA PRO A 61 -1.24 -8.98 15.87
C PRO A 61 -0.92 -8.74 14.39
N ALA A 62 -1.66 -7.82 13.77
CA ALA A 62 -1.49 -7.50 12.35
C ALA A 62 -1.61 -6.00 12.07
N VAL A 63 -0.90 -5.54 11.04
CA VAL A 63 -1.02 -4.17 10.54
C VAL A 63 -1.26 -4.22 9.04
N VAL A 64 -2.41 -3.71 8.61
CA VAL A 64 -2.72 -3.46 7.20
C VAL A 64 -2.02 -2.17 6.78
N VAL A 65 -1.11 -2.28 5.81
CA VAL A 65 -0.33 -1.18 5.28
C VAL A 65 -0.77 -0.91 3.84
N PRO A 66 -1.47 0.21 3.57
CA PRO A 66 -1.87 0.57 2.23
C PRO A 66 -0.65 0.93 1.38
N LEU A 67 -0.41 0.20 0.29
CA LEU A 67 0.61 0.50 -0.72
C LEU A 67 0.03 1.46 -1.78
N LEU A 68 -0.50 2.59 -1.31
CA LEU A 68 -1.25 3.55 -2.12
C LEU A 68 -0.81 4.97 -1.76
N LEU A 69 -0.64 5.83 -2.76
CA LEU A 69 -0.29 7.24 -2.56
C LEU A 69 -1.41 8.01 -1.86
N SER A 70 -2.66 7.67 -2.17
CA SER A 70 -3.85 8.15 -1.49
C SER A 70 -4.85 7.00 -1.39
N VAL A 71 -5.83 7.13 -0.50
CA VAL A 71 -6.93 6.16 -0.42
C VAL A 71 -8.23 6.81 -0.89
N GLY A 72 -8.85 6.20 -1.89
CA GLY A 72 -10.25 6.47 -2.20
C GLY A 72 -11.17 6.03 -1.07
N TYR A 73 -12.42 6.49 -1.11
CA TYR A 73 -13.42 6.18 -0.08
C TYR A 73 -13.59 4.67 0.14
N HIS A 74 -13.69 3.90 -0.95
CA HIS A 74 -13.89 2.44 -0.89
C HIS A 74 -12.76 1.73 -0.17
N VAL A 75 -11.51 1.94 -0.62
CA VAL A 75 -10.32 1.38 0.02
C VAL A 75 -10.26 1.70 1.52
N LYS A 76 -10.54 2.95 1.91
CA LYS A 76 -10.53 3.34 3.31
C LYS A 76 -11.58 2.57 4.12
N VAL A 77 -12.77 2.40 3.56
CA VAL A 77 -13.87 1.66 4.20
C VAL A 77 -13.55 0.17 4.29
N ASP A 78 -13.01 -0.43 3.24
CA ASP A 78 -12.72 -1.86 3.19
C ASP A 78 -11.58 -2.23 4.13
N ILE A 79 -10.51 -1.42 4.18
CA ILE A 79 -9.45 -1.57 5.17
C ILE A 79 -10.00 -1.43 6.60
N ALA A 80 -10.83 -0.41 6.85
CA ALA A 80 -11.43 -0.20 8.17
C ALA A 80 -12.32 -1.38 8.59
N ARG A 81 -13.08 -1.96 7.66
CA ARG A 81 -13.91 -3.16 7.92
C ARG A 81 -13.05 -4.38 8.21
N ALA A 82 -12.00 -4.60 7.42
CA ALA A 82 -11.10 -5.74 7.60
C ALA A 82 -10.39 -5.68 8.96
N VAL A 83 -9.86 -4.52 9.37
CA VAL A 83 -9.21 -4.43 10.69
C VAL A 83 -10.21 -4.54 11.84
N LYS A 84 -11.45 -4.07 11.67
CA LYS A 84 -12.50 -4.19 12.69
C LYS A 84 -13.01 -5.62 12.86
N SER A 85 -12.94 -6.46 11.83
CA SER A 85 -13.42 -7.85 11.89
C SER A 85 -12.55 -8.74 12.78
N ARG A 86 -11.32 -8.30 13.12
CA ARG A 86 -10.35 -9.09 13.88
C ARG A 86 -9.66 -8.28 14.98
N PRO A 87 -9.86 -8.61 16.26
CA PRO A 87 -9.12 -8.00 17.36
C PRO A 87 -7.60 -8.15 17.19
N GLY A 88 -6.85 -7.07 17.47
CA GLY A 88 -5.38 -7.05 17.33
C GLY A 88 -4.88 -6.64 15.93
N SER A 89 -5.79 -6.33 15.01
CA SER A 89 -5.47 -5.76 13.69
C SER A 89 -5.58 -4.23 13.72
N LEU A 90 -4.62 -3.54 13.09
CA LEU A 90 -4.59 -2.09 12.92
C LEU A 90 -4.40 -1.72 11.45
N ALA A 91 -4.76 -0.49 11.08
CA ALA A 91 -4.46 0.08 9.78
C ALA A 91 -3.39 1.18 9.92
N ALA A 92 -2.37 1.14 9.07
CA ALA A 92 -1.44 2.25 8.89
C ALA A 92 -2.06 3.35 8.02
N ALA A 93 -1.46 4.54 8.04
CA ALA A 93 -1.78 5.58 7.07
C ALA A 93 -1.31 5.14 5.66
N PRO A 94 -1.99 5.62 4.59
CA PRO A 94 -1.45 5.49 3.24
C PRO A 94 -0.12 6.24 3.07
N LEU A 95 0.56 6.04 1.95
CA LEU A 95 1.88 6.63 1.70
C LEU A 95 1.86 8.16 1.63
N GLY A 96 0.73 8.77 1.25
CA GLY A 96 0.59 10.21 1.14
C GLY A 96 -0.62 10.80 1.87
N PRO A 97 -0.66 12.14 2.05
CA PRO A 97 0.36 13.10 1.61
C PRO A 97 1.63 13.07 2.49
N ASP A 98 2.81 13.03 1.87
CA ASP A 98 4.12 13.03 2.55
C ASP A 98 5.10 13.97 1.80
N PRO A 99 5.84 14.85 2.49
CA PRO A 99 6.81 15.75 1.86
C PRO A 99 7.85 15.05 0.97
N ARG A 100 8.19 13.79 1.26
CA ARG A 100 9.11 13.00 0.45
C ARG A 100 8.52 12.64 -0.92
N LEU A 101 7.21 12.44 -1.00
CA LEU A 101 6.51 12.22 -2.27
C LEU A 101 6.51 13.50 -3.11
N ALA A 102 6.30 14.67 -2.48
CA ALA A 102 6.39 15.96 -3.16
C ALA A 102 7.81 16.24 -3.68
N ALA A 103 8.84 15.95 -2.88
CA ALA A 103 10.24 16.09 -3.30
C ALA A 103 10.59 15.12 -4.45
N LEU A 104 10.08 13.89 -4.41
CA LEU A 104 10.26 12.94 -5.50
C LEU A 104 9.57 13.42 -6.79
N LEU A 105 8.37 13.98 -6.69
CA LEU A 105 7.67 14.56 -7.84
C LEU A 105 8.49 15.71 -8.46
N ASP A 106 8.99 16.64 -7.64
CA ASP A 106 9.87 17.74 -8.11
C ASP A 106 11.12 17.19 -8.81
N GLN A 107 11.78 16.18 -8.24
CA GLN A 107 12.91 15.52 -8.89
C GLN A 107 12.53 14.96 -10.27
N ARG A 108 11.42 14.23 -10.38
CA ARG A 108 10.97 13.65 -11.66
C ARG A 108 10.63 14.72 -12.70
N LEU A 109 10.05 15.84 -12.29
CA LEU A 109 9.77 16.96 -13.18
C LEU A 109 11.06 17.59 -13.72
N ARG A 110 12.07 17.79 -12.87
CA ARG A 110 13.38 18.29 -13.31
C ARG A 110 14.10 17.32 -14.23
N GLU A 111 14.05 16.02 -13.95
CA GLU A 111 14.58 14.97 -14.83
C GLU A 111 13.90 14.98 -16.21
N ALA A 112 12.61 15.33 -16.26
CA ALA A 112 11.85 15.50 -17.49
C ALA A 112 12.11 16.85 -18.20
N GLY A 113 12.91 17.74 -17.62
CA GLY A 113 13.29 19.04 -18.20
C GLY A 113 12.31 20.18 -17.93
N VAL A 114 11.40 20.04 -16.97
CA VAL A 114 10.47 21.10 -16.56
C VAL A 114 11.25 22.31 -16.03
N THR A 115 10.81 23.50 -16.43
CA THR A 115 11.38 24.79 -16.03
C THR A 115 10.36 25.65 -15.28
N GLU A 116 10.82 26.74 -14.69
CA GLU A 116 9.98 27.75 -14.01
C GLU A 116 8.93 28.41 -14.93
N ARG A 117 9.02 28.21 -16.25
CA ARG A 117 8.07 28.76 -17.23
C ARG A 117 6.92 27.81 -17.55
N ASP A 118 7.00 26.56 -17.08
CA ASP A 118 6.04 25.53 -17.39
C ASP A 118 4.96 25.46 -16.31
N ALA A 119 3.71 25.19 -16.74
CA ALA A 119 2.62 24.89 -15.83
C ALA A 119 2.58 23.38 -15.55
N ILE A 120 2.48 23.01 -14.28
CA ILE A 120 2.35 21.61 -13.86
C ILE A 120 0.88 21.32 -13.58
N VAL A 121 0.35 20.29 -14.24
CA VAL A 121 -0.97 19.73 -13.92
C VAL A 121 -0.75 18.38 -13.24
N LEU A 122 -1.18 18.28 -11.99
CA LEU A 122 -1.22 17.01 -11.26
C LEU A 122 -2.69 16.58 -11.18
N ASP A 123 -3.04 15.59 -11.99
CA ASP A 123 -4.39 15.02 -12.06
C ASP A 123 -4.42 13.65 -11.35
N PRO A 124 -5.50 13.28 -10.63
CA PRO A 124 -5.65 11.98 -9.99
C PRO A 124 -5.75 10.79 -10.96
#